data_AF-A0A3B0XEE5-F1
#
_entry.id   AF-A0A3B0XEE5-F1
#
_cell.length_a   1.000
_cell.length_b   1.000
_cell.length_c   1.000
_cell.angle_alpha   90.00
_cell.angle_beta   90.00
_cell.angle_gamma   90.00
#
_symmetry.space_group_name_H-M   'P 1'
#
loop_
_entity.id
_entity.type
_entity.pdbx_description
1 polymer ?
#
loop_
_entity_poly.entity_id
_entity_poly.type
_entity_poly.pdbx_seq_one_letter_code
_entity_poly.pdbx_strand_id
1 'polypeptide(L)'
;FISSVAALAAIKINSQVKDWMFFSHVSAEPGHIIIIQAMEAEPLIALNMRLGEASGAATVVPLMRLACALHNNMATFEQAGVSNKDG
;
A
#
# COMPACT_ATOMS: atom_id res chain seq x y z
N PHE A 1 8.23 11.19 0.09
CA PHE A 1 9.50 11.04 0.82
C PHE A 1 9.45 11.33 2.33
N ILE A 2 9.08 12.54 2.79
CA ILE A 2 9.23 12.99 4.19
C ILE A 2 8.59 12.04 5.22
N SER A 3 7.32 11.65 5.00
CA SER A 3 6.61 10.72 5.90
C SER A 3 7.28 9.35 5.99
N SER A 4 7.87 8.86 4.91
CA SER A 4 8.59 7.58 4.88
C SER A 4 9.89 7.63 5.68
N VAL A 5 10.57 8.78 5.74
CA VAL A 5 11.74 8.96 6.62
C VAL A 5 11.33 8.88 8.08
N ALA A 6 10.22 9.52 8.46
CA ALA A 6 9.67 9.41 9.81
C ALA A 6 9.23 7.97 10.13
N ALA A 7 8.61 7.27 9.17
CA ALA A 7 8.27 5.85 9.30
C ALA A 7 9.51 4.99 9.53
N LEU A 8 10.58 5.18 8.75
CA LEU A 8 11.85 4.46 8.94
C LEU A 8 12.42 4.70 10.34
N ALA A 9 12.43 5.96 10.81
CA ALA A 9 12.86 6.28 12.17
C ALA A 9 12.01 5.55 13.22
N ALA A 10 10.69 5.55 13.08
CA ALA A 10 9.77 4.84 13.98
C ALA A 10 10.03 3.33 13.98
N ILE A 11 10.22 2.71 12.81
CA ILE A 11 10.55 1.29 12.67
C ILE A 11 11.89 0.96 13.35
N LYS A 12 12.88 1.86 13.28
CA LYS A 12 14.16 1.67 13.98
C LYS A 12 14.04 1.80 15.50
N ILE A 13 13.09 2.59 16.00
CA ILE A 13 12.77 2.68 17.44
C ILE A 13 12.00 1.45 17.92
N ASN A 14 10.99 1.02 17.15
CA ASN A 14 10.19 -0.17 17.43
C ASN A 14 9.75 -0.83 16.12
N SER A 15 10.31 -1.99 15.81
CA SER A 15 10.05 -2.68 14.55
C SER A 15 8.58 -3.07 14.35
N GLN A 16 7.83 -3.31 15.44
CA GLN A 16 6.43 -3.73 15.38
C GLN A 16 5.51 -2.64 14.82
N VAL A 17 5.95 -1.37 14.77
CA VAL A 17 5.12 -0.32 14.15
C VAL A 17 4.97 -0.52 12.64
N LYS A 18 5.87 -1.28 11.99
CA LYS A 18 5.77 -1.57 10.55
C LYS A 18 4.47 -2.30 10.21
N ASP A 19 4.02 -3.20 11.09
CA ASP A 19 2.80 -4.00 10.89
C ASP A 19 1.52 -3.16 10.87
N TRP A 20 1.59 -1.90 11.32
CA TRP A 20 0.49 -0.94 11.34
C TRP A 20 0.53 0.05 10.16
N MET A 21 1.50 -0.09 9.25
CA MET A 21 1.72 0.86 8.17
C MET A 21 1.32 0.27 6.82
N PHE A 22 0.60 1.07 6.03
CA PHE A 22 0.47 0.86 4.59
C PHE A 22 1.32 1.89 3.85
N PHE A 23 2.15 1.43 2.92
CA PHE A 23 2.98 2.30 2.11
C PHE A 23 2.21 2.72 0.86
N SER A 24 1.88 4.01 0.75
CA SER A 24 0.95 4.48 -0.29
C SER A 24 1.55 4.43 -1.70
N HIS A 25 2.56 5.24 -1.96
CA HIS A 25 3.10 5.42 -3.31
C HIS A 25 4.61 5.53 -3.29
N VAL A 26 5.25 5.27 -4.43
CA VAL A 26 6.63 5.68 -4.69
C VAL A 26 6.62 7.15 -5.17
N SER A 27 7.06 8.08 -4.32
CA SER A 27 7.35 9.45 -4.76
C SER A 27 8.48 9.50 -5.79
N ALA A 28 8.42 10.51 -6.65
CA ALA A 28 9.47 10.85 -7.62
C ALA A 28 10.66 11.61 -7.01
N GLU A 29 10.72 11.78 -5.68
CA GLU A 29 11.93 12.28 -5.03
C GLU A 29 13.03 11.20 -5.09
N PRO A 30 14.26 11.51 -5.59
CA PRO A 30 15.30 10.50 -5.79
C PRO A 30 15.64 9.68 -4.55
N GLY A 31 15.63 10.30 -3.36
CA GLY A 31 15.93 9.62 -2.10
C GLY A 31 14.85 8.63 -1.65
N HIS A 32 13.64 8.67 -2.22
CA HIS A 32 12.53 7.88 -1.69
C HIS A 32 12.70 6.38 -1.92
N ILE A 33 13.27 5.97 -3.05
CA ILE A 33 13.50 4.55 -3.32
C ILE A 33 14.45 3.91 -2.29
N ILE A 34 15.48 4.65 -1.85
CA ILE A 34 16.44 4.20 -0.85
C ILE A 34 15.72 3.96 0.48
N ILE A 35 14.80 4.86 0.87
CA ILE A 35 14.01 4.74 2.10
C ILE A 35 13.05 3.54 2.04
N ILE A 36 12.37 3.34 0.91
CA ILE A 36 11.49 2.18 0.69
C ILE A 36 12.28 0.87 0.81
N GLN A 37 13.44 0.79 0.17
CA GLN A 37 14.34 -0.38 0.25
C GLN A 37 14.82 -0.62 1.67
N ALA A 38 15.25 0.42 2.39
CA ALA A 38 15.72 0.31 3.77
C ALA A 38 14.64 -0.15 4.77
N MET A 39 13.37 0.12 4.46
CA MET A 39 12.23 -0.38 5.23
C MET A 39 11.75 -1.75 4.76
N GLU A 40 12.25 -2.29 3.64
CA GLU A 40 11.67 -3.45 2.94
C GLU A 40 10.15 -3.27 2.77
N ALA A 41 9.78 -2.09 2.28
CA ALA A 41 8.38 -1.69 2.11
C ALA A 41 7.91 -1.95 0.67
N GLU A 42 6.62 -2.27 0.52
CA GLU A 42 5.97 -2.47 -0.78
C GLU A 42 4.88 -1.41 -0.96
N PRO A 43 5.14 -0.32 -1.70
CA PRO A 43 4.15 0.71 -1.96
C PRO A 43 3.06 0.25 -2.91
N LEU A 44 1.82 0.68 -2.67
CA LEU A 44 0.65 0.26 -3.47
C LEU A 44 0.66 0.79 -4.90
N ILE A 45 1.22 1.98 -5.17
CA ILE A 45 1.21 2.60 -6.50
C ILE A 45 2.53 3.33 -6.84
N ALA A 46 2.82 3.49 -8.13
CA ALA A 46 3.94 4.27 -8.64
C ALA A 46 3.48 5.19 -9.79
N LEU A 47 3.09 6.42 -9.44
CA LEU A 47 2.47 7.39 -10.38
C LEU A 47 3.33 8.64 -10.63
N ASN A 48 4.64 8.59 -10.35
CA ASN A 48 5.56 9.72 -10.50
C ASN A 48 5.13 10.99 -9.73
N MET A 49 4.47 10.81 -8.57
CA MET A 49 3.95 11.91 -7.74
C MET A 49 5.06 12.51 -6.86
N ARG A 50 5.00 13.82 -6.61
CA ARG A 50 5.95 14.55 -5.71
C ARG A 50 5.37 15.84 -5.12
N LEU A 51 4.04 15.91 -4.98
CA LEU A 51 3.37 17.08 -4.44
C LEU A 51 3.53 17.17 -2.91
N GLY A 52 3.49 16.03 -2.21
CA GLY A 52 3.45 16.00 -0.75
C GLY A 52 2.03 16.16 -0.21
N GLU A 53 1.89 16.78 0.97
CA GLU A 53 0.58 17.08 1.60
C GLU A 53 -0.36 15.87 1.75
N ALA A 54 0.22 14.69 1.94
CA ALA A 54 -0.49 13.40 1.98
C ALA A 54 -1.28 13.04 0.71
N SER A 55 -1.08 13.74 -0.41
CA SER A 55 -1.76 13.47 -1.69
C SER A 55 -1.69 12.00 -2.11
N GLY A 56 -0.50 11.39 -2.10
CA GLY A 56 -0.35 9.97 -2.43
C GLY A 56 -1.03 9.02 -1.42
N ALA A 57 -1.10 9.39 -0.14
CA ALA A 57 -1.87 8.62 0.86
C ALA A 57 -3.37 8.73 0.60
N ALA A 58 -3.88 9.93 0.30
CA ALA A 58 -5.29 10.13 -0.07
C ALA A 58 -5.67 9.37 -1.35
N THR A 59 -4.76 9.29 -2.34
CA THR A 59 -4.97 8.56 -3.59
C THR A 59 -5.21 7.06 -3.37
N VAL A 60 -4.58 6.43 -2.38
CA VAL A 60 -4.73 4.98 -2.14
C VAL A 60 -5.93 4.62 -1.26
N VAL A 61 -6.55 5.57 -0.56
CA VAL A 61 -7.73 5.28 0.29
C VAL A 61 -8.89 4.67 -0.51
N PRO A 62 -9.28 5.19 -1.70
CA PRO A 62 -10.27 4.54 -2.55
C PRO A 62 -9.88 3.12 -2.97
N LEU A 63 -8.60 2.87 -3.26
CA LEU A 63 -8.10 1.54 -3.61
C LEU A 63 -8.25 0.55 -2.45
N MET A 64 -7.92 0.96 -1.23
CA MET A 64 -8.10 0.13 -0.04
C MET A 64 -9.59 -0.16 0.23
N ARG A 65 -10.46 0.84 0.04
CA ARG A 65 -11.92 0.66 0.14
C ARG A 65 -12.45 -0.33 -0.89
N LEU A 66 -11.94 -0.27 -2.12
CA LEU A 66 -12.29 -1.22 -3.16
C LEU A 66 -11.86 -2.64 -2.80
N ALA A 67 -10.66 -2.83 -2.25
CA ALA A 67 -10.21 -4.14 -1.79
C ALA A 67 -11.15 -4.73 -0.73
N CYS A 68 -11.57 -3.93 0.25
CA CYS A 68 -12.57 -4.36 1.24
C CYS A 68 -13.92 -4.68 0.60
N ALA A 69 -14.38 -3.86 -0.34
CA ALA A 69 -15.66 -4.09 -1.03
C ALA A 69 -15.64 -5.38 -1.85
N LEU A 70 -14.52 -5.67 -2.53
CA LEU A 70 -14.33 -6.91 -3.26
C LEU A 70 -14.32 -8.11 -2.32
N HIS A 71 -13.57 -8.03 -1.21
CA HIS A 71 -13.53 -9.12 -0.23
C HIS A 71 -14.90 -9.44 0.37
N ASN A 72 -15.69 -8.41 0.68
CA ASN A 72 -16.96 -8.58 1.38
C ASN A 72 -18.15 -8.91 0.46
N ASN A 73 -18.13 -8.45 -0.80
CA ASN A 73 -19.31 -8.46 -1.66
C ASN A 73 -19.12 -9.24 -2.97
N MET A 74 -17.91 -9.72 -3.28
CA MET A 74 -17.72 -10.55 -4.47
C MET A 74 -18.34 -11.92 -4.24
N ALA A 75 -19.15 -12.37 -5.20
CA ALA A 75 -19.77 -13.68 -5.15
C ALA A 75 -18.70 -14.79 -5.14
N THR A 76 -18.92 -15.84 -4.35
CA THR A 76 -18.09 -17.06 -4.42
C THR A 76 -18.30 -17.75 -5.77
N PHE A 77 -17.40 -18.67 -6.15
CA PHE A 77 -17.56 -19.45 -7.38
C PHE A 77 -18.90 -20.19 -7.45
N GLU A 78 -19.35 -20.77 -6.32
CA GLU A 78 -20.65 -21.42 -6.21
C GLU A 78 -21.80 -20.44 -6.46
N GLN A 79 -21.79 -19.28 -5.80
CA GLN A 79 -22.82 -18.24 -5.98
C GLN A 79 -22.85 -17.68 -7.41
N ALA A 80 -21.69 -17.63 -8.06
CA ALA A 80 -21.55 -17.18 -9.44
C ALA A 80 -21.86 -18.27 -10.49
N GLY A 81 -22.15 -19.51 -10.07
CA GLY A 81 -22.40 -20.63 -10.99
C GLY A 81 -21.17 -21.05 -11.81
N VAL A 82 -19.97 -20.76 -11.30
CA VAL A 82 -18.71 -21.16 -11.95
C VAL A 82 -18.42 -22.60 -11.58
N SER A 83 -18.44 -23.50 -12.56
CA SER A 83 -18.09 -24.91 -12.36
C SER A 83 -16.60 -25.04 -12.07
N ASN A 84 -16.25 -25.71 -10.97
CA ASN A 84 -14.88 -26.16 -10.73
C ASN A 84 -14.52 -27.11 -11.87
N LYS A 85 -13.66 -26.67 -12.79
CA LYS A 85 -12.87 -27.61 -13.59
C LYS A 85 -11.75 -28.07 -12.68
N ASP A 86 -11.97 -29.19 -12.02
CA ASP A 86 -10.90 -29.93 -11.38
C ASP A 86 -9.82 -30.21 -12.46
N GLY A 87 -8.62 -29.72 -12.19
CA GLY A 87 -7.39 -30.16 -12.83
C GLY A 87 -6.69 -31.17 -11.93
#